data_AF-A0A7Y5TM56-F1
#
_entry.id   AF-A0A7Y5TM56-F1
#
_cell.length_a   1.000
_cell.length_b   1.000
_cell.length_c   1.000
_cell.angle_alpha   90.00
_cell.angle_beta   90.00
_cell.angle_gamma   90.00
#
_symmetry.space_group_name_H-M   'P 1'
#
loop_
_entity.id
_entity.type
_entity.pdbx_description
1 polymer ?
#
loop_
_entity_poly.entity_id
_entity_poly.type
_entity_poly.pdbx_seq_one_letter_code
_entity_poly.pdbx_strand_id
1 'polypeptide(L)'
;MNFGDIAALIVRGRVETHGGGARGYNQYDGSLDHAEFESITTYGDGSMGVQLSKPFGRLVVHGDIRTKGGEGPSLVRGKVVTLKAHALSLKPGAKGDAIIVLGQIVAESTDIAAVEFVAPASSVDLILVNGAVLH
;
A
#
# COMPACT_ATOMS: atom_id res chain seq x y z
N MET A 1 8.14 4.23 5.58
CA MET A 1 7.56 5.54 5.19
C MET A 1 8.57 6.26 4.30
N ASN A 2 8.17 6.84 3.18
CA ASN A 2 9.03 7.66 2.32
C ASN A 2 8.56 9.13 2.29
N PHE A 3 9.51 10.05 2.40
CA PHE A 3 9.32 11.50 2.34
C PHE A 3 10.21 12.19 1.29
N GLY A 4 11.09 11.45 0.60
CA GLY A 4 12.04 12.00 -0.37
C GLY A 4 11.95 11.30 -1.72
N ASP A 5 12.90 11.61 -2.59
CA ASP A 5 12.99 11.03 -3.93
C ASP A 5 13.81 9.74 -3.91
N ILE A 6 13.22 8.65 -4.37
CA ILE A 6 13.85 7.33 -4.42
C ILE A 6 13.83 6.82 -5.85
N ALA A 7 15.01 6.62 -6.44
CA ALA A 7 15.12 5.95 -7.74
C ALA A 7 14.81 4.45 -7.63
N ALA A 8 15.35 3.76 -6.63
CA ALA A 8 15.10 2.33 -6.42
C ALA A 8 15.05 1.95 -4.94
N LEU A 9 14.01 1.21 -4.56
CA LEU A 9 13.90 0.54 -3.26
C LEU A 9 13.65 -0.95 -3.45
N ILE A 10 14.62 -1.79 -3.10
CA ILE A 10 14.48 -3.24 -3.21
C ILE A 10 14.58 -3.86 -1.82
N VAL A 11 13.48 -4.44 -1.35
CA VAL A 11 13.41 -5.15 -0.07
C VAL A 11 13.26 -6.63 -0.35
N ARG A 12 14.36 -7.36 -0.20
CA ARG A 12 14.45 -8.81 -0.53
C ARG A 12 13.82 -9.74 0.51
N GLY A 13 13.42 -9.20 1.65
CA GLY A 13 12.76 -9.95 2.71
C GLY A 13 11.29 -9.53 2.87
N ARG A 14 10.56 -10.31 3.65
CA ARG A 14 9.19 -10.01 4.06
C ARG A 14 9.14 -8.73 4.90
N VAL A 15 8.23 -7.83 4.57
CA VAL A 15 7.91 -6.65 5.40
C VAL A 15 6.74 -6.99 6.31
N GLU A 16 6.99 -7.01 7.62
CA GLU A 16 5.98 -7.29 8.63
C GLU A 16 5.89 -6.17 9.66
N THR A 17 4.67 -5.69 9.93
CA THR A 17 4.45 -4.64 10.95
C THR A 17 3.35 -5.03 11.92
N HIS A 18 3.60 -4.91 13.21
CA HIS A 18 2.66 -5.34 14.26
C HIS A 18 1.96 -4.20 15.01
N GLY A 19 2.48 -2.97 14.93
CA GLY A 19 1.89 -1.83 15.62
C GLY A 19 0.55 -1.39 15.01
N GLY A 20 -0.36 -0.89 15.85
CA GLY A 20 -1.58 -0.22 15.40
C GLY A 20 -1.24 0.99 14.52
N GLY A 21 -1.99 1.20 13.45
CA GLY A 21 -1.78 2.29 12.51
C GLY A 21 -0.50 2.19 11.65
N ALA A 22 0.27 1.10 11.76
CA ALA A 22 1.52 0.91 11.03
C ALA A 22 1.28 0.76 9.52
N ARG A 23 2.34 0.94 8.71
CA ARG A 23 2.26 0.77 7.26
C ARG A 23 3.43 -0.05 6.76
N GLY A 24 3.18 -1.03 5.91
CA GLY A 24 4.23 -1.81 5.25
C GLY A 24 5.05 -0.92 4.33
N TYR A 25 4.37 -0.18 3.45
CA TYR A 25 4.96 0.90 2.67
C TYR A 25 4.03 2.10 2.58
N ASN A 26 4.61 3.30 2.55
CA ASN A 26 3.85 4.53 2.40
C ASN A 26 4.67 5.56 1.62
N GLN A 27 4.18 5.92 0.43
CA GLN A 27 4.71 7.04 -0.35
C GLN A 27 4.01 8.32 0.10
N TYR A 28 4.63 9.01 1.05
CA TYR A 28 4.03 10.15 1.76
C TYR A 28 4.35 11.49 1.10
N ASP A 29 5.60 11.65 0.67
CA ASP A 29 6.09 12.82 -0.06
C ASP A 29 7.26 12.43 -0.97
N GLY A 30 7.69 13.35 -1.83
CA GLY A 30 8.68 13.08 -2.86
C GLY A 30 8.17 12.13 -3.95
N SER A 31 9.10 11.49 -4.64
CA SER A 31 8.85 10.55 -5.75
C SER A 31 9.46 9.17 -5.51
N LEU A 32 8.95 8.19 -6.25
CA LEU A 32 9.49 6.82 -6.28
C LEU A 32 9.54 6.36 -7.75
N ASP A 33 10.70 6.10 -8.33
CA ASP A 33 10.74 5.54 -9.69
C ASP A 33 10.43 4.04 -9.67
N HIS A 34 11.06 3.29 -8.76
CA HIS A 34 10.87 1.84 -8.66
C HIS A 34 10.94 1.31 -7.22
N ALA A 35 9.97 0.50 -6.82
CA ALA A 35 10.04 -0.31 -5.61
C ALA A 35 9.70 -1.78 -5.87
N GLU A 36 10.40 -2.67 -5.17
CA GLU A 36 10.21 -4.12 -5.22
C GLU A 36 10.23 -4.71 -3.81
N PHE A 37 9.24 -5.56 -3.51
CA PHE A 37 9.10 -6.24 -2.22
C PHE A 37 8.85 -7.74 -2.44
N GLU A 38 9.37 -8.57 -1.54
CA GLU A 38 9.00 -9.98 -1.48
C GLU A 38 7.51 -10.12 -1.13
N SER A 39 7.10 -9.67 0.05
CA SER A 39 5.69 -9.63 0.48
C SER A 39 5.52 -8.60 1.60
N ILE A 40 4.28 -8.17 1.81
CA ILE A 40 3.94 -7.17 2.84
C ILE A 40 2.78 -7.70 3.67
N THR A 41 2.96 -7.81 5.00
CA THR A 41 1.87 -8.16 5.93
C THR A 41 1.80 -7.18 7.09
N THR A 42 0.64 -6.60 7.36
CA THR A 42 0.41 -5.77 8.54
C THR A 42 -0.64 -6.39 9.46
N TYR A 43 -0.40 -6.33 10.76
CA TYR A 43 -1.21 -7.04 11.76
C TYR A 43 -2.10 -6.13 12.61
N GLY A 44 -1.68 -4.88 12.87
CA GLY A 44 -2.39 -3.98 13.77
C GLY A 44 -3.66 -3.36 13.18
N ASP A 45 -4.60 -2.95 14.03
CA ASP A 45 -5.79 -2.21 13.59
C ASP A 45 -5.42 -0.86 12.97
N GLY A 46 -6.16 -0.44 11.95
CA GLY A 46 -5.87 0.77 11.18
C GLY A 46 -4.52 0.76 10.45
N SER A 47 -3.86 -0.39 10.36
CA SER A 47 -2.61 -0.56 9.62
C SER A 47 -2.86 -0.80 8.13
N MET A 48 -1.98 -0.32 7.25
CA MET A 48 -2.13 -0.51 5.80
C MET A 48 -0.94 -1.25 5.20
N GLY A 49 -1.19 -2.13 4.24
CA GLY A 49 -0.12 -2.79 3.49
C GLY A 49 0.72 -1.76 2.72
N VAL A 50 0.09 -1.13 1.73
CA VAL A 50 0.68 -0.09 0.89
C VAL A 50 -0.27 1.10 0.80
N GLN A 51 0.26 2.30 1.04
CA GLN A 51 -0.46 3.56 0.83
C GLN A 51 0.34 4.47 -0.12
N LEU A 52 -0.27 4.90 -1.23
CA LEU A 52 0.37 5.79 -2.21
C LEU A 52 -0.38 7.11 -2.27
N SER A 53 0.35 8.24 -2.24
CA SER A 53 -0.24 9.59 -2.25
C SER A 53 0.55 10.61 -3.08
N LYS A 54 1.53 10.14 -3.85
CA LYS A 54 2.43 10.95 -4.70
C LYS A 54 2.73 10.22 -6.01
N PRO A 55 3.34 10.88 -7.00
CA PRO A 55 3.83 10.23 -8.20
C PRO A 55 4.79 9.07 -7.90
N PHE A 56 4.64 7.98 -8.62
CA PHE A 56 5.55 6.83 -8.59
C PHE A 56 5.65 6.20 -9.99
N GLY A 57 6.74 5.50 -10.31
CA GLY A 57 6.86 4.71 -11.53
C GLY A 57 6.24 3.33 -11.32
N ARG A 58 7.04 2.37 -10.85
CA ARG A 58 6.62 0.97 -10.70
C ARG A 58 6.76 0.45 -9.28
N LEU A 59 5.68 -0.11 -8.73
CA LEU A 59 5.66 -0.90 -7.51
C LEU A 59 5.44 -2.39 -7.86
N VAL A 60 6.35 -3.26 -7.41
CA VAL A 60 6.24 -4.71 -7.57
C VAL A 60 6.22 -5.39 -6.21
N VAL A 61 5.26 -6.29 -6.00
CA VAL A 61 5.21 -7.20 -4.85
C VAL A 61 5.12 -8.63 -5.38
N HIS A 62 6.12 -9.46 -5.07
CA HIS A 62 6.21 -10.83 -5.59
C HIS A 62 5.24 -11.81 -4.94
N GLY A 63 4.85 -11.54 -3.70
CA GLY A 63 3.86 -12.29 -2.95
C GLY A 63 2.60 -11.48 -2.72
N ASP A 64 2.04 -11.62 -1.53
CA ASP A 64 0.82 -10.94 -1.13
C ASP A 64 1.09 -9.55 -0.55
N ILE A 65 0.10 -8.67 -0.70
CA ILE A 65 -0.10 -7.54 0.21
C ILE A 65 -1.28 -7.91 1.10
N ARG A 66 -1.02 -8.14 2.39
CA ARG A 66 -2.02 -8.64 3.34
C ARG A 66 -2.15 -7.72 4.56
N THR A 67 -3.38 -7.43 4.95
CA THR A 67 -3.72 -6.80 6.23
C THR A 67 -4.56 -7.76 7.07
N LYS A 68 -4.25 -7.86 8.37
CA LYS A 68 -4.98 -8.69 9.32
C LYS A 68 -5.82 -7.91 10.33
N GLY A 69 -5.47 -6.65 10.53
CA GLY A 69 -6.18 -5.77 11.45
C GLY A 69 -7.55 -5.34 10.95
N GLY A 70 -8.32 -4.74 11.85
CA GLY A 70 -9.58 -4.09 11.57
C GLY A 70 -9.46 -2.57 11.45
N GLU A 71 -10.51 -1.88 11.86
CA GLU A 71 -10.53 -0.43 12.00
C GLU A 71 -9.89 -0.01 13.33
N GLY A 72 -9.03 1.02 13.31
CA GLY A 72 -8.32 1.46 14.52
C GLY A 72 -7.64 2.81 14.41
N PRO A 73 -7.11 3.33 15.53
CA PRO A 73 -6.44 4.63 15.56
C PRO A 73 -5.08 4.59 14.82
N SER A 74 -4.79 5.64 14.07
CA SER A 74 -3.52 5.85 13.38
C SER A 74 -3.10 7.32 13.48
N LEU A 75 -1.79 7.57 13.56
CA LEU A 75 -1.24 8.93 13.58
C LEU A 75 -0.98 9.42 12.15
N VAL A 76 -1.70 10.47 11.73
CA VAL A 76 -1.53 11.11 10.42
C VAL A 76 -1.26 12.60 10.64
N ARG A 77 -0.06 13.07 10.27
CA ARG A 77 0.38 14.48 10.47
C ARG A 77 0.17 15.00 11.90
N GLY A 78 0.48 14.18 12.90
CA GLY A 78 0.34 14.56 14.31
C GLY A 78 -1.10 14.52 14.85
N LYS A 79 -2.08 14.07 14.06
CA LYS A 79 -3.47 13.87 14.50
C LYS A 79 -3.82 12.39 14.54
N VAL A 80 -4.47 11.97 15.62
CA VAL A 80 -5.04 10.63 15.72
C VAL A 80 -6.34 10.60 14.93
N VAL A 81 -6.41 9.69 13.96
CA VAL A 81 -7.58 9.47 13.11
C VAL A 81 -7.89 7.97 13.09
N THR A 82 -9.15 7.62 12.93
CA THR A 82 -9.55 6.22 12.75
C THR A 82 -9.39 5.83 11.28
N LEU A 83 -8.65 4.76 11.01
CA LEU A 83 -8.44 4.22 9.67
C LEU A 83 -8.83 2.75 9.61
N LYS A 84 -9.25 2.31 8.44
CA LYS A 84 -9.46 0.90 8.12
C LYS A 84 -8.18 0.28 7.58
N ALA A 85 -7.98 -1.00 7.89
CA ALA A 85 -6.81 -1.74 7.48
C ALA A 85 -6.86 -2.25 6.03
N HIS A 86 -6.85 -1.32 5.07
CA HIS A 86 -6.79 -1.64 3.65
C HIS A 86 -5.41 -2.16 3.24
N ALA A 87 -5.36 -3.21 2.43
CA ALA A 87 -4.10 -3.77 1.95
C ALA A 87 -3.44 -2.85 0.92
N LEU A 88 -4.20 -2.31 -0.03
CA LEU A 88 -3.71 -1.30 -0.98
C LEU A 88 -4.61 -0.06 -0.96
N SER A 89 -4.02 1.11 -0.73
CA SER A 89 -4.74 2.39 -0.70
C SER A 89 -4.10 3.41 -1.66
N LEU A 90 -4.93 3.97 -2.54
CA LEU A 90 -4.57 5.09 -3.41
C LEU A 90 -5.24 6.35 -2.90
N LYS A 91 -4.44 7.26 -2.35
CA LYS A 91 -4.90 8.57 -1.86
C LYS A 91 -4.75 9.63 -2.97
N PRO A 92 -5.42 10.79 -2.84
CA PRO A 92 -5.26 11.89 -3.79
C PRO A 92 -3.77 12.22 -4.02
N GLY A 93 -3.39 12.39 -5.28
CA GLY A 93 -2.00 12.63 -5.70
C GLY A 93 -1.23 11.37 -6.09
N ALA A 94 -1.76 10.17 -5.84
CA ALA A 94 -1.23 8.95 -6.44
C ALA A 94 -1.36 9.02 -7.97
N LYS A 95 -0.24 8.80 -8.67
CA LYS A 95 -0.18 8.64 -10.11
C LYS A 95 1.02 7.77 -10.45
N GLY A 96 0.88 6.75 -11.29
CA GLY A 96 2.04 5.97 -11.66
C GLY A 96 1.88 5.02 -12.82
N ASP A 97 2.99 4.38 -13.19
CA ASP A 97 3.05 3.55 -14.37
C ASP A 97 2.48 2.16 -14.08
N ALA A 98 2.86 1.53 -12.97
CA ALA A 98 2.38 0.19 -12.65
C ALA A 98 2.39 -0.17 -11.17
N ILE A 99 1.36 -0.91 -10.75
CA ILE A 99 1.32 -1.70 -9.52
C ILE A 99 1.16 -3.16 -9.95
N ILE A 100 2.15 -3.99 -9.62
CA ILE A 100 2.17 -5.41 -9.95
C ILE A 100 2.26 -6.20 -8.65
N VAL A 101 1.20 -6.94 -8.33
CA VAL A 101 1.16 -7.88 -7.21
C VAL A 101 1.01 -9.28 -7.80
N LEU A 102 2.06 -10.09 -7.71
CA LEU A 102 2.03 -11.45 -8.28
C LEU A 102 1.21 -12.41 -7.43
N GLY A 103 1.09 -12.14 -6.12
CA GLY A 103 0.13 -12.80 -5.24
C GLY A 103 -1.22 -12.07 -5.19
N GLN A 104 -1.83 -12.05 -4.01
CA GLN A 104 -3.14 -11.44 -3.76
C GLN A 104 -3.03 -10.11 -3.00
N ILE A 105 -4.06 -9.28 -3.13
CA ILE A 105 -4.31 -8.15 -2.24
C ILE A 105 -5.45 -8.53 -1.30
N VAL A 106 -5.15 -8.68 0.00
CA VAL A 106 -6.08 -9.31 0.97
C VAL A 106 -6.22 -8.44 2.22
N ALA A 107 -7.46 -8.13 2.58
CA ALA A 107 -7.81 -7.76 3.95
C ALA A 107 -8.52 -8.97 4.60
N GLU A 108 -8.04 -9.43 5.75
CA GLU A 108 -8.65 -10.58 6.46
C GLU A 108 -9.96 -10.20 7.16
N SER A 109 -10.15 -8.93 7.51
CA SER A 109 -11.42 -8.43 8.05
C SER A 109 -12.49 -8.40 6.95
N THR A 110 -13.62 -9.06 7.17
CA THR A 110 -14.76 -9.11 6.22
C THR A 110 -15.44 -7.77 6.00
N ASP A 111 -15.26 -6.83 6.93
CA ASP A 111 -15.89 -5.50 6.89
C ASP A 111 -15.03 -4.46 6.18
N ILE A 112 -13.84 -4.86 5.71
CA ILE A 112 -12.83 -3.99 5.11
C ILE A 112 -12.51 -4.48 3.71
N ALA A 113 -12.77 -3.63 2.71
CA ALA A 113 -12.31 -3.88 1.36
C ALA A 113 -10.78 -3.96 1.33
N ALA A 114 -10.22 -4.93 0.61
CA ALA A 114 -8.77 -5.06 0.48
C ALA A 114 -8.12 -3.86 -0.23
N VAL A 115 -8.88 -3.20 -1.10
CA VAL A 115 -8.48 -2.00 -1.83
C VAL A 115 -9.32 -0.79 -1.44
N GLU A 116 -8.69 0.38 -1.36
CA GLU A 116 -9.35 1.67 -1.16
C GLU A 116 -8.77 2.71 -2.11
N PHE A 117 -9.50 3.02 -3.19
CA PHE A 117 -9.07 3.97 -4.19
C PHE A 117 -9.87 5.26 -4.05
N VAL A 118 -9.26 6.25 -3.39
CA VAL A 118 -9.78 7.62 -3.32
C VAL A 118 -9.33 8.40 -4.55
N ALA A 119 -8.11 8.15 -5.04
CA ALA A 119 -7.74 8.51 -6.41
C ALA A 119 -8.37 7.49 -7.39
N PRO A 120 -8.72 7.90 -8.62
CA PRO A 120 -9.22 6.97 -9.64
C PRO A 120 -8.21 5.85 -9.93
N ALA A 121 -8.67 4.62 -10.17
CA ALA A 121 -7.78 3.54 -10.60
C ALA A 121 -6.99 3.90 -11.87
N SER A 122 -7.62 4.67 -12.78
CA SER A 122 -7.02 5.23 -13.99
C SER A 122 -5.89 6.25 -13.73
N SER A 123 -5.57 6.57 -12.48
CA SER A 123 -4.34 7.30 -12.14
C SER A 123 -3.09 6.42 -12.22
N VAL A 124 -3.27 5.10 -12.30
CA VAL A 124 -2.22 4.13 -12.50
C VAL A 124 -2.43 3.45 -13.86
N ASP A 125 -1.42 3.46 -14.74
CA ASP A 125 -1.59 2.95 -16.11
C ASP A 125 -1.86 1.43 -16.13
N LEU A 126 -1.28 0.68 -15.18
CA LEU A 126 -1.52 -0.76 -15.01
C LEU A 126 -1.60 -1.15 -13.54
N ILE A 127 -2.69 -1.80 -13.15
CA ILE A 127 -2.78 -2.54 -11.89
C ILE A 127 -2.98 -4.01 -12.22
N LEU A 128 -1.97 -4.84 -11.95
CA LEU A 128 -1.99 -6.28 -12.17
C LEU A 128 -1.96 -7.00 -10.84
N VAL A 129 -2.96 -7.85 -10.57
CA VAL A 129 -3.05 -8.66 -9.35
C VAL A 129 -3.27 -10.11 -9.76
N ASN A 130 -2.34 -11.00 -9.39
CA ASN A 130 -2.40 -12.43 -9.71
C ASN A 130 -2.69 -12.71 -11.20
N GLY A 131 -2.05 -11.96 -12.09
CA GLY A 131 -2.24 -12.07 -13.54
C GLY A 131 -3.52 -11.46 -14.10
N ALA A 132 -4.40 -10.88 -13.27
CA ALA A 132 -5.61 -10.18 -13.69
C ALA A 132 -5.44 -8.66 -13.61
N VAL A 133 -5.92 -7.94 -14.63
CA VAL A 133 -5.93 -6.48 -14.62
C VAL A 133 -7.09 -5.98 -13.75
N LEU A 134 -6.79 -5.07 -12.83
CA LEU A 134 -7.78 -4.39 -11.99
C LEU A 134 -8.13 -3.04 -12.65
N HIS A 135 -9.42 -2.83 -12.92
CA HIS A 135 -9.98 -1.60 -13.51
C HIS A 135 -10.55 -0.65 -12.47
#